data_AF-A0A563ETC1-F1
#
_entry.id   AF-A0A563ETC1-F1
#
_cell.length_a   1.000
_cell.length_b   1.000
_cell.length_c   1.000
_cell.angle_alpha   90.00
_cell.angle_beta   90.00
_cell.angle_gamma   90.00
#
_symmetry.space_group_name_H-M   'P 1'
#
loop_
_entity.id
_entity.type
_entity.pdbx_description
1 polymer ?
#
loop_
_entity_poly.entity_id
_entity_poly.type
_entity_poly.pdbx_seq_one_letter_code
_entity_poly.pdbx_strand_id
1 'polypeptide(L)'
;MTGLRERKKAATRAALADAALTLCVEHGVDAVTVEQVATAAGVSLRTFFNYFASKEEAVVAGDMATAGAFVSAFAARPAGEAVLVALGAALHEVIPEHIELSRLHQLRTLRRTPSLLPHLMAAYAVREQELAAAIAARSGVDASADPYPQMSAAATMASLRAILQWWVDVPDAMSRYNSAELIDRLIAQLGAGFTRPS
;
A
#
# COMPACT_ATOMS: atom_id res chain seq x y z
N MET A 1 -11.27 12.26 24.45
CA MET A 1 -11.37 13.40 23.50
C MET A 1 -10.02 13.62 22.82
N THR A 2 -9.65 12.74 21.90
CA THR A 2 -8.33 12.70 21.23
C THR A 2 -8.49 13.09 19.75
N GLY A 3 -9.33 14.09 19.46
CA GLY A 3 -9.94 14.24 18.14
C GLY A 3 -9.20 15.18 17.18
N LEU A 4 -8.86 16.39 17.61
CA LEU A 4 -8.41 17.43 16.67
C LEU A 4 -6.89 17.41 16.44
N ARG A 5 -6.10 17.19 17.50
CA ARG A 5 -4.63 17.20 17.41
C ARG A 5 -4.12 16.00 16.60
N GLU A 6 -4.64 14.80 16.87
CA GLU A 6 -4.27 13.60 16.12
C GLU A 6 -4.72 13.67 14.65
N ARG A 7 -5.93 14.20 14.37
CA ARG A 7 -6.37 14.43 13.00
C ARG A 7 -5.48 15.44 12.26
N LYS A 8 -5.14 16.57 12.89
CA LYS A 8 -4.20 17.55 12.30
C LYS A 8 -2.83 16.93 12.05
N LYS A 9 -2.35 16.09 12.98
CA LYS A 9 -1.09 15.37 12.86
C LYS A 9 -1.11 14.39 11.68
N ALA A 10 -2.15 13.56 11.57
CA ALA A 10 -2.33 12.63 10.46
C ALA A 10 -2.47 13.35 9.11
N ALA A 11 -3.26 14.42 9.05
CA ALA A 11 -3.42 15.22 7.84
C ALA A 11 -2.10 15.86 7.38
N THR A 12 -1.29 16.38 8.32
CA THR A 12 0.03 16.94 8.00
C THR A 12 0.98 15.86 7.49
N ARG A 13 1.00 14.68 8.13
CA ARG A 13 1.81 13.54 7.68
C ARG A 13 1.42 13.11 6.25
N ALA A 14 0.12 13.04 5.96
CA ALA A 14 -0.38 12.66 4.65
C ALA A 14 -0.02 13.69 3.57
N ALA A 15 -0.19 15.00 3.86
CA ALA A 15 0.18 16.06 2.92
C ALA A 15 1.68 16.06 2.58
N LEU A 16 2.53 15.85 3.59
CA LEU A 16 3.98 15.69 3.39
C LEU A 16 4.34 14.47 2.54
N ALA A 17 3.70 13.33 2.79
CA ALA A 17 3.93 12.10 2.04
C ALA A 17 3.48 12.20 0.59
N ASP A 18 2.31 12.80 0.34
CA ASP A 18 1.76 13.04 -0.99
C ASP A 18 2.62 14.01 -1.80
N ALA A 19 3.07 15.11 -1.18
CA ALA A 19 4.01 16.05 -1.80
C ALA A 19 5.35 15.38 -2.15
N ALA A 20 5.90 14.56 -1.24
CA ALA A 20 7.13 13.83 -1.46
C ALA A 20 7.01 12.85 -2.64
N LEU A 21 5.93 12.06 -2.65
CA LEU A 21 5.66 11.10 -3.71
C LEU A 21 5.52 11.79 -5.07
N THR A 22 4.69 12.84 -5.13
CA THR A 22 4.40 13.58 -6.37
C THR A 22 5.68 14.17 -6.95
N LEU A 23 6.45 14.91 -6.16
CA LEU A 23 7.71 15.51 -6.62
C LEU A 23 8.73 14.45 -7.07
N CYS A 24 8.86 13.35 -6.33
CA CYS A 24 9.82 12.30 -6.69
C CYS A 24 9.38 11.49 -7.93
N VAL A 25 8.07 11.36 -8.17
CA VAL A 25 7.53 10.78 -9.40
C VAL A 25 7.84 11.67 -10.61
N GLU A 26 7.73 12.98 -10.45
CA GLU A 26 7.93 13.95 -11.54
C GLU A 26 9.41 14.22 -11.84
N HIS A 27 10.25 14.33 -10.82
CA HIS A 27 11.64 14.79 -10.96
C HIS A 27 12.68 13.71 -10.66
N GLY A 28 12.26 12.56 -10.13
CA GLY A 28 13.14 11.52 -9.61
C GLY A 28 13.60 11.79 -8.17
N VAL A 29 13.90 10.71 -7.44
CA VAL A 29 14.25 10.78 -6.01
C VAL A 29 15.47 11.67 -5.77
N ASP A 30 16.52 11.56 -6.59
CA ASP A 30 17.79 12.25 -6.35
C ASP A 30 17.71 13.76 -6.59
N ALA A 31 16.77 14.22 -7.42
CA ALA A 31 16.61 15.64 -7.75
C ALA A 31 15.76 16.43 -6.74
N VAL A 32 15.03 15.74 -5.86
CA VAL A 32 14.10 16.35 -4.90
C VAL A 32 14.76 16.53 -3.54
N THR A 33 14.59 17.71 -2.92
CA THR A 33 15.07 18.01 -1.56
C THR A 33 13.94 18.03 -0.53
N VAL A 34 14.30 17.89 0.74
CA VAL A 34 13.33 17.95 1.86
C VAL A 34 12.67 19.34 1.94
N GLU A 35 13.42 20.41 1.64
CA GLU A 35 12.93 21.78 1.61
C GLU A 35 11.86 21.98 0.54
N GLN A 36 12.03 21.38 -0.64
CA GLN A 36 11.02 21.42 -1.71
C GLN A 36 9.75 20.71 -1.27
N VAL A 37 9.86 19.53 -0.65
CA VAL A 37 8.71 18.78 -0.10
C VAL A 37 7.99 19.58 0.99
N ALA A 38 8.73 20.14 1.95
CA ALA A 38 8.16 20.93 3.03
C ALA A 38 7.43 22.17 2.48
N THR A 39 8.03 22.86 1.51
CA THR A 39 7.45 24.01 0.83
C THR A 39 6.16 23.63 0.09
N ALA A 40 6.18 22.54 -0.69
CA ALA A 40 5.03 22.03 -1.41
C ALA A 40 3.87 21.64 -0.46
N ALA A 41 4.19 21.09 0.72
CA ALA A 41 3.21 20.77 1.76
C ALA A 41 2.79 21.98 2.62
N GLY A 42 3.33 23.17 2.39
CA GLY A 42 3.01 24.39 3.14
C GLY A 42 3.48 24.37 4.61
N VAL A 43 4.55 23.65 4.92
CA VAL A 43 5.09 23.53 6.29
C VAL A 43 6.59 23.87 6.35
N SER A 44 7.10 24.11 7.56
CA SER A 44 8.53 24.36 7.75
C SER A 44 9.37 23.09 7.65
N LEU A 45 10.67 23.23 7.34
CA LEU A 45 11.64 22.13 7.36
C LEU A 45 11.68 21.41 8.73
N ARG A 46 11.61 22.16 9.82
CA ARG A 46 11.49 21.58 11.17
C ARG A 46 10.23 20.73 11.32
N THR A 47 9.12 21.16 10.72
CA THR A 47 7.87 20.39 10.75
C THR A 47 8.03 19.09 9.98
N PHE A 48 8.67 19.09 8.81
CA PHE A 48 8.98 17.87 8.07
C PHE A 48 9.68 16.83 8.97
N PHE A 49 10.77 17.23 9.62
CA PHE A 49 11.57 16.32 10.46
C PHE A 49 10.86 15.86 11.74
N ASN A 50 9.75 16.51 12.14
CA ASN A 50 8.89 15.98 13.21
C ASN A 50 8.07 14.76 12.76
N TYR A 51 7.92 14.54 11.45
CA TYR A 51 7.14 13.43 10.87
C TYR A 51 8.00 12.37 10.21
N PHE A 52 9.04 12.76 9.48
CA PHE A 52 9.85 11.85 8.68
C PHE A 52 11.34 12.08 8.95
N ALA A 53 12.09 10.99 9.11
CA ALA A 53 13.53 11.03 9.29
C ALA A 53 14.26 11.36 7.98
N SER A 54 13.66 11.05 6.83
CA SER A 54 14.21 11.33 5.51
C SER A 54 13.14 11.56 4.45
N LYS A 55 13.56 12.07 3.29
CA LYS A 55 12.71 12.19 2.09
C LYS A 55 12.22 10.81 1.64
N GLU A 56 13.10 9.81 1.65
CA GLU A 56 12.81 8.44 1.23
C GLU A 56 11.71 7.82 2.09
N GLU A 57 11.71 8.07 3.40
CA GLU A 57 10.61 7.66 4.29
C GLU A 57 9.28 8.31 3.91
N ALA A 58 9.29 9.61 3.61
CA ALA A 58 8.09 10.35 3.20
C ALA A 58 7.55 9.85 1.84
N VAL A 59 8.43 9.61 0.87
CA VAL A 59 8.08 9.06 -0.45
C VAL A 59 7.42 7.70 -0.30
N VAL A 60 8.03 6.80 0.48
CA VAL A 60 7.48 5.46 0.71
C VAL A 60 6.16 5.52 1.48
N ALA A 61 6.00 6.43 2.43
CA ALA A 61 4.73 6.62 3.12
C ALA A 61 3.61 7.03 2.15
N GLY A 62 3.91 7.84 1.14
CA GLY A 62 2.98 8.20 0.08
C GLY A 62 2.65 7.01 -0.82
N ASP A 63 3.67 6.30 -1.29
CA ASP A 63 3.52 5.12 -2.16
C ASP A 63 2.72 3.98 -1.49
N MET A 64 2.83 3.86 -0.16
CA MET A 64 2.14 2.83 0.63
C MET A 64 0.77 3.29 1.16
N ALA A 65 0.30 4.50 0.82
CA ALA A 65 -0.98 5.01 1.29
C ALA A 65 -2.15 4.11 0.89
N THR A 66 -2.18 3.63 -0.37
CA THR A 66 -3.22 2.70 -0.85
C THR A 66 -3.19 1.36 -0.08
N ALA A 67 -2.00 0.84 0.24
CA ALA A 67 -1.89 -0.38 1.04
C ALA A 67 -2.40 -0.18 2.48
N GLY A 68 -2.14 0.99 3.08
CA GLY A 68 -2.71 1.33 4.39
C GLY A 68 -4.24 1.50 4.36
N ALA A 69 -4.76 2.12 3.30
CA ALA A 69 -6.20 2.23 3.06
C ALA A 69 -6.85 0.85 2.90
N PHE A 70 -6.22 -0.05 2.15
CA PHE A 70 -6.66 -1.45 1.99
C PHE A 70 -6.79 -2.17 3.33
N VAL A 71 -5.75 -2.11 4.19
CA VAL A 71 -5.80 -2.74 5.52
C VAL A 71 -6.92 -2.15 6.38
N SER A 72 -7.11 -0.83 6.30
CA SER A 72 -8.17 -0.14 7.05
C SER A 72 -9.56 -0.54 6.56
N ALA A 73 -9.77 -0.61 5.24
CA ALA A 73 -11.02 -1.07 4.63
C ALA A 73 -11.32 -2.52 5.02
N PHE A 74 -10.32 -3.40 4.96
CA PHE A 74 -10.45 -4.80 5.40
C PHE A 74 -10.86 -4.91 6.88
N ALA A 75 -10.24 -4.13 7.75
CA ALA A 75 -10.55 -4.12 9.18
C ALA A 75 -11.96 -3.58 9.48
N ALA A 76 -12.47 -2.66 8.64
CA ALA A 76 -13.81 -2.09 8.79
C ALA A 76 -14.93 -3.04 8.30
N ARG A 77 -14.61 -4.11 7.57
CA ARG A 77 -15.60 -5.04 7.03
C ARG A 77 -16.32 -5.84 8.12
N PRO A 78 -17.59 -6.24 7.92
CA PRO A 78 -18.36 -7.02 8.91
C PRO A 78 -17.63 -8.29 9.35
N ALA A 79 -17.52 -8.55 10.65
CA ALA A 79 -16.69 -9.64 11.20
C ALA A 79 -17.09 -11.05 10.73
N GLY A 80 -18.37 -11.26 10.38
CA GLY A 80 -18.87 -12.56 9.90
C GLY A 80 -18.49 -12.92 8.46
N GLU A 81 -17.88 -12.00 7.71
CA GLU A 81 -17.41 -12.30 6.36
C GLU A 81 -16.12 -13.12 6.39
N ALA A 82 -16.08 -14.15 5.52
CA ALA A 82 -14.87 -14.93 5.29
C ALA A 82 -13.72 -14.01 4.86
N VAL A 83 -12.51 -14.28 5.38
CA VAL A 83 -11.31 -13.46 5.13
C VAL A 83 -11.12 -13.18 3.64
N LEU A 84 -11.20 -14.20 2.79
CA LEU A 84 -10.99 -14.06 1.35
C LEU A 84 -12.01 -13.10 0.68
N VAL A 85 -13.27 -13.16 1.10
CA VAL A 85 -14.34 -12.27 0.63
C VAL A 85 -14.07 -10.83 1.08
N ALA A 86 -13.70 -10.67 2.35
CA ALA A 86 -13.39 -9.36 2.90
C ALA A 86 -12.15 -8.72 2.24
N LEU A 87 -11.13 -9.52 1.88
CA LEU A 87 -9.96 -9.05 1.14
C LEU A 87 -10.36 -8.52 -0.25
N GLY A 88 -11.14 -9.28 -1.01
CA GLY A 88 -11.59 -8.86 -2.35
C GLY A 88 -12.42 -7.58 -2.30
N ALA A 89 -13.39 -7.51 -1.38
CA ALA A 89 -14.23 -6.33 -1.23
C ALA A 89 -13.42 -5.09 -0.79
N ALA A 90 -12.44 -5.24 0.10
CA ALA A 90 -11.57 -4.14 0.51
C ALA A 90 -10.67 -3.65 -0.63
N LEU A 91 -10.20 -4.54 -1.52
CA LEU A 91 -9.43 -4.14 -2.71
C LEU A 91 -10.29 -3.37 -3.71
N HIS A 92 -11.50 -3.86 -4.02
CA HIS A 92 -12.44 -3.17 -4.90
C HIS A 92 -12.87 -1.80 -4.36
N GLU A 93 -12.89 -1.61 -3.04
CA GLU A 93 -13.21 -0.33 -2.41
C GLU A 93 -12.09 0.71 -2.61
N VAL A 94 -10.82 0.31 -2.47
CA VAL A 94 -9.68 1.24 -2.42
C VAL A 94 -8.96 1.41 -3.75
N ILE A 95 -9.07 0.45 -4.65
CA ILE A 95 -8.44 0.48 -5.96
C ILE A 95 -9.47 1.01 -6.96
N PRO A 96 -9.20 2.12 -7.66
CA PRO A 96 -10.13 2.62 -8.65
C PRO A 96 -10.19 1.67 -9.85
N GLU A 97 -11.36 1.59 -10.47
CA GLU A 97 -11.61 0.79 -11.67
C GLU A 97 -10.71 1.20 -12.84
N HIS A 98 -10.40 2.49 -12.92
CA HIS A 98 -9.54 3.07 -13.95
C HIS A 98 -8.27 3.62 -13.28
N ILE A 99 -7.12 3.06 -13.67
CA ILE A 99 -5.81 3.51 -13.22
C ILE A 99 -5.02 4.03 -14.41
N GLU A 100 -4.51 5.26 -14.28
CA GLU A 100 -3.61 5.85 -15.27
C GLU A 100 -2.30 5.06 -15.36
N LEU A 101 -2.06 4.46 -16.54
CA LEU A 101 -0.94 3.55 -16.77
C LEU A 101 0.42 4.25 -16.64
N SER A 102 0.51 5.49 -17.10
CA SER A 102 1.69 6.33 -16.95
C SER A 102 2.10 6.48 -15.48
N ARG A 103 1.12 6.64 -14.60
CA ARG A 103 1.33 6.74 -13.14
C ARG A 103 1.86 5.43 -12.56
N LEU A 104 1.34 4.28 -12.98
CA LEU A 104 1.87 2.98 -12.55
C LEU A 104 3.31 2.75 -13.00
N HIS A 105 3.65 3.15 -14.24
CA HIS A 105 5.02 3.06 -14.76
C HIS A 105 5.98 3.94 -13.97
N GLN A 106 5.56 5.15 -13.62
CA GLN A 106 6.34 6.07 -12.80
C GLN A 106 6.57 5.51 -11.40
N LEU A 107 5.50 5.03 -10.72
CA LEU A 107 5.61 4.42 -9.39
C LEU A 107 6.51 3.18 -9.38
N ARG A 108 6.41 2.34 -10.41
CA ARG A 108 7.32 1.21 -10.58
C ARG A 108 8.77 1.66 -10.73
N THR A 109 9.03 2.69 -11.53
CA THR A 109 10.38 3.22 -11.74
C THR A 109 10.93 3.75 -10.43
N LEU A 110 10.12 4.50 -9.69
CA LEU A 110 10.42 4.98 -8.35
C LEU A 110 10.77 3.82 -7.39
N ARG A 111 9.97 2.75 -7.35
CA ARG A 111 10.21 1.57 -6.49
C ARG A 111 11.49 0.81 -6.81
N ARG A 112 12.08 1.01 -7.99
CA ARG A 112 13.38 0.44 -8.39
C ARG A 112 14.57 1.28 -7.96
N THR A 113 14.36 2.49 -7.45
CA THR A 113 15.43 3.33 -6.92
C THR A 113 16.08 2.66 -5.69
N PRO A 114 17.40 2.39 -5.71
CA PRO A 114 18.06 1.64 -4.64
C PRO A 114 17.91 2.25 -3.24
N SER A 115 17.90 3.59 -3.14
CA SER A 115 17.75 4.30 -1.86
C SER A 115 16.37 4.08 -1.21
N LEU A 116 15.34 3.73 -1.97
CA LEU A 116 14.01 3.47 -1.42
C LEU A 116 13.82 2.03 -0.92
N LEU A 117 14.67 1.08 -1.34
CA LEU A 117 14.47 -0.34 -1.02
C LEU A 117 14.38 -0.63 0.48
N PRO A 118 15.26 -0.11 1.37
CA PRO A 118 15.16 -0.38 2.80
C PRO A 118 13.84 0.15 3.40
N HIS A 119 13.40 1.32 2.96
CA HIS A 119 12.17 1.96 3.42
C HIS A 119 10.94 1.19 2.93
N LEU A 120 10.94 0.75 1.67
CA LEU A 120 9.87 -0.09 1.12
C LEU A 120 9.74 -1.41 1.87
N MET A 121 10.86 -2.10 2.14
CA MET A 121 10.84 -3.36 2.89
C MET A 121 10.28 -3.17 4.31
N ALA A 122 10.71 -2.12 5.01
CA ALA A 122 10.18 -1.78 6.32
C ALA A 122 8.66 -1.47 6.26
N ALA A 123 8.22 -0.70 5.27
CA ALA A 123 6.81 -0.34 5.13
C ALA A 123 5.93 -1.57 4.78
N TYR A 124 6.40 -2.47 3.91
CA TYR A 124 5.71 -3.73 3.63
C TYR A 124 5.57 -4.59 4.88
N ALA A 125 6.62 -4.73 5.68
CA ALA A 125 6.59 -5.50 6.92
C ALA A 125 5.56 -4.92 7.91
N VAL A 126 5.47 -3.59 8.03
CA VAL A 126 4.46 -2.93 8.86
C VAL A 126 3.04 -3.22 8.35
N ARG A 127 2.79 -3.09 7.03
CA ARG A 127 1.46 -3.39 6.46
C ARG A 127 1.06 -4.85 6.64
N GLU A 128 2.01 -5.77 6.47
CA GLU A 128 1.79 -7.19 6.69
C GLU A 128 1.40 -7.49 8.14
N GLN A 129 2.09 -6.89 9.12
CA GLN A 129 1.75 -7.03 10.54
C GLN A 129 0.37 -6.46 10.86
N GLU A 130 0.03 -5.28 10.34
CA GLU A 130 -1.30 -4.68 10.52
C GLU A 130 -2.41 -5.57 9.93
N LEU A 131 -2.19 -6.12 8.72
CA LEU A 131 -3.13 -7.02 8.09
C LEU A 131 -3.27 -8.34 8.86
N ALA A 132 -2.15 -8.91 9.33
CA ALA A 132 -2.16 -10.13 10.14
C ALA A 132 -2.95 -9.93 11.44
N ALA A 133 -2.77 -8.80 12.12
CA ALA A 133 -3.54 -8.45 13.31
C ALA A 133 -5.05 -8.33 12.99
N ALA A 134 -5.41 -7.72 11.87
CA ALA A 134 -6.80 -7.62 11.44
C ALA A 134 -7.41 -8.99 11.10
N ILE A 135 -6.64 -9.88 10.46
CA ILE A 135 -7.08 -11.26 10.16
C ILE A 135 -7.26 -12.06 11.45
N ALA A 136 -6.32 -11.97 12.40
CA ALA A 136 -6.41 -12.67 13.69
C ALA A 136 -7.66 -12.26 14.46
N ALA A 137 -7.93 -10.94 14.53
CA ALA A 137 -9.14 -10.41 15.18
C ALA A 137 -10.42 -10.91 14.53
N ARG A 138 -10.46 -10.99 13.19
CA ARG A 138 -11.61 -11.50 12.41
C ARG A 138 -11.82 -13.01 12.61
N SER A 139 -10.75 -13.79 12.62
CA SER A 139 -10.81 -15.24 12.76
C SER A 139 -10.98 -15.72 14.20
N GLY A 140 -10.85 -14.82 15.19
CA GLY A 140 -10.95 -15.18 16.61
C GLY A 140 -9.80 -16.07 17.10
N VAL A 141 -8.63 -16.00 16.43
CA VAL A 141 -7.45 -16.80 16.76
C VAL A 141 -6.36 -15.94 17.37
N ASP A 142 -5.58 -16.52 18.27
CA ASP A 142 -4.33 -15.93 18.75
C ASP A 142 -3.25 -16.09 17.68
N ALA A 143 -2.74 -14.98 17.16
CA ALA A 143 -1.70 -14.97 16.13
C ALA A 143 -0.38 -15.63 16.57
N SER A 144 -0.15 -15.80 17.88
CA SER A 144 1.01 -16.52 18.40
C SER A 144 0.83 -18.05 18.40
N ALA A 145 -0.41 -18.53 18.36
CA ALA A 145 -0.76 -19.95 18.42
C ALA A 145 -1.16 -20.54 17.05
N ASP A 146 -1.52 -19.69 16.09
CA ASP A 146 -1.95 -20.09 14.75
C ASP A 146 -1.19 -19.30 13.67
N PRO A 147 -0.46 -19.96 12.75
CA PRO A 147 0.24 -19.25 11.67
C PRO A 147 -0.70 -18.67 10.61
N TYR A 148 -1.99 -19.04 10.61
CA TYR A 148 -2.97 -18.63 9.61
C TYR A 148 -3.01 -17.10 9.34
N PRO A 149 -3.07 -16.21 10.36
CA PRO A 149 -3.13 -14.77 10.10
C PRO A 149 -1.86 -14.24 9.44
N GLN A 150 -0.69 -14.65 9.92
CA GLN A 150 0.59 -14.22 9.36
C GLN A 150 0.77 -14.72 7.93
N MET A 151 0.51 -16.01 7.68
CA MET A 151 0.62 -16.60 6.35
C MET A 151 -0.36 -15.96 5.36
N SER A 152 -1.60 -15.71 5.78
CA SER A 152 -2.62 -15.08 4.93
C SER A 152 -2.25 -13.64 4.58
N ALA A 153 -1.78 -12.87 5.56
CA ALA A 153 -1.33 -11.50 5.33
C ALA A 153 -0.11 -11.44 4.40
N ALA A 154 0.91 -12.27 4.66
CA ALA A 154 2.12 -12.35 3.84
C ALA A 154 1.80 -12.76 2.40
N ALA A 155 0.97 -13.81 2.22
CA ALA A 155 0.54 -14.27 0.91
C ALA A 155 -0.23 -13.17 0.15
N THR A 156 -1.14 -12.46 0.82
CA THR A 156 -1.89 -11.36 0.23
C THR A 156 -0.98 -10.22 -0.23
N MET A 157 -0.10 -9.73 0.66
CA MET A 157 0.82 -8.62 0.34
C MET A 157 1.80 -8.97 -0.78
N ALA A 158 2.35 -10.20 -0.75
CA ALA A 158 3.25 -10.68 -1.79
C ALA A 158 2.53 -10.79 -3.15
N SER A 159 1.28 -11.29 -3.15
CA SER A 159 0.50 -11.50 -4.37
C SER A 159 0.03 -10.18 -5.00
N LEU A 160 -0.38 -9.19 -4.18
CA LEU A 160 -0.67 -7.82 -4.63
C LEU A 160 0.54 -7.17 -5.31
N ARG A 161 1.71 -7.29 -4.68
CA ARG A 161 2.96 -6.78 -5.26
C ARG A 161 3.29 -7.48 -6.57
N ALA A 162 3.14 -8.82 -6.62
CA ALA A 162 3.47 -9.62 -7.79
C ALA A 162 2.54 -9.36 -8.98
N ILE A 163 1.22 -9.28 -8.76
CA ILE A 163 0.25 -9.03 -9.83
C ILE A 163 0.40 -7.62 -10.41
N LEU A 164 0.66 -6.62 -9.55
CA LEU A 164 0.91 -5.25 -10.01
C LEU A 164 2.20 -5.16 -10.83
N GLN A 165 3.27 -5.81 -10.35
CA GLN A 165 4.55 -5.88 -11.07
C GLN A 165 4.38 -6.53 -12.44
N TRP A 166 3.69 -7.68 -12.50
CA TRP A 166 3.38 -8.40 -13.73
C TRP A 166 2.54 -7.56 -14.69
N TRP A 167 1.49 -6.91 -14.20
CA TRP A 167 0.60 -6.09 -15.03
C TRP A 167 1.34 -4.96 -15.72
N VAL A 168 2.32 -4.36 -15.04
CA VAL A 168 3.17 -3.30 -15.60
C VAL A 168 4.30 -3.85 -16.48
N ASP A 169 4.80 -5.05 -16.20
CA ASP A 169 5.92 -5.66 -16.95
C ASP A 169 5.52 -6.23 -18.31
N VAL A 170 4.31 -6.76 -18.41
CA VAL A 170 3.90 -7.56 -19.56
C VAL A 170 3.25 -6.70 -20.63
N PRO A 171 3.83 -6.62 -21.84
CA PRO A 171 3.17 -5.97 -22.98
C PRO A 171 1.79 -6.56 -23.21
N ASP A 172 0.81 -5.71 -23.50
CA ASP A 172 -0.61 -6.05 -23.69
C ASP A 172 -1.38 -6.57 -22.46
N ALA A 173 -0.74 -6.93 -21.33
CA ALA A 173 -1.52 -7.25 -20.12
C ALA A 173 -2.40 -6.06 -19.71
N MET A 174 -1.92 -4.86 -20.00
CA MET A 174 -2.55 -3.58 -19.72
C MET A 174 -3.73 -3.26 -20.65
N SER A 175 -3.77 -3.82 -21.85
CA SER A 175 -4.93 -3.68 -22.76
C SER A 175 -5.94 -4.83 -22.60
N ARG A 176 -5.52 -5.92 -21.96
CA ARG A 176 -6.32 -7.14 -21.76
C ARG A 176 -7.04 -7.19 -20.41
N TYR A 177 -6.52 -6.52 -19.39
CA TYR A 177 -7.09 -6.57 -18.04
C TYR A 177 -7.21 -5.18 -17.43
N ASN A 178 -8.37 -4.90 -16.84
CA ASN A 178 -8.57 -3.77 -15.93
C ASN A 178 -8.26 -4.15 -14.47
N SER A 179 -8.27 -3.16 -13.56
CA SER A 179 -7.92 -3.39 -12.15
C SER A 179 -8.89 -4.35 -11.45
N ALA A 180 -10.19 -4.27 -11.74
CA ALA A 180 -11.21 -5.12 -11.14
C ALA A 180 -11.00 -6.61 -11.52
N GLU A 181 -10.73 -6.89 -12.81
CA GLU A 181 -10.44 -8.24 -13.29
C GLU A 181 -9.17 -8.82 -12.65
N LEU A 182 -8.16 -7.99 -12.38
CA LEU A 182 -6.95 -8.43 -11.69
C LEU A 182 -7.20 -8.71 -10.20
N ILE A 183 -8.04 -7.92 -9.54
CA ILE A 183 -8.46 -8.18 -8.16
C ILE A 183 -9.20 -9.52 -8.09
N ASP A 184 -10.16 -9.77 -8.97
CA ASP A 184 -10.92 -11.01 -8.98
C ASP A 184 -10.02 -12.22 -9.24
N ARG A 185 -9.07 -12.10 -10.17
CA ARG A 185 -8.06 -13.14 -10.42
C ARG A 185 -7.15 -13.39 -9.23
N LEU A 186 -6.68 -12.33 -8.58
CA LEU A 186 -5.85 -12.43 -7.37
C LEU A 186 -6.60 -13.20 -6.28
N ILE A 187 -7.85 -12.83 -6.02
CA ILE A 187 -8.68 -13.46 -4.99
C ILE A 187 -8.99 -14.92 -5.33
N ALA A 188 -9.32 -15.21 -6.59
CA ALA A 188 -9.51 -16.58 -7.04
C ALA A 188 -8.25 -17.43 -6.86
N GLN A 189 -7.07 -16.89 -7.22
CA GLN A 189 -5.80 -17.59 -7.05
C GLN A 189 -5.44 -17.80 -5.58
N LEU A 190 -5.65 -16.81 -4.71
CA LEU A 190 -5.45 -16.96 -3.26
C LEU A 190 -6.37 -18.04 -2.67
N GLY A 191 -7.62 -18.13 -3.12
CA GLY A 191 -8.55 -19.18 -2.70
C GLY A 191 -8.18 -20.58 -3.18
N ALA A 192 -7.64 -20.70 -4.40
CA ALA A 192 -7.16 -21.96 -4.97
C ALA A 192 -5.76 -22.37 -4.44
N GLY A 193 -5.03 -21.46 -3.80
CA GLY A 193 -3.66 -21.68 -3.35
C GLY A 193 -2.70 -21.88 -4.53
N PHE A 194 -1.84 -22.89 -4.47
CA PHE A 194 -0.91 -23.24 -5.56
C PHE A 194 -1.48 -24.25 -6.56
N THR A 195 -2.76 -24.61 -6.45
CA THR A 195 -3.42 -25.41 -7.48
C THR A 195 -3.73 -24.51 -8.67
N ARG A 196 -3.21 -24.82 -9.86
CA ARG A 196 -3.61 -24.09 -11.07
C ARG A 196 -5.10 -24.35 -11.30
N PRO A 197 -5.94 -23.32 -11.52
CA PRO A 197 -7.29 -23.53 -12.02
C PRO A 197 -7.19 -24.32 -13.34
N SER A 198 -7.82 -25.49 -13.39
CA SER A 198 -7.96 -26.33 -14.58
C SER A 198 -8.92 -25.71 -15.58
#